data_AF-K1T6L0-F1
#
_entry.id   AF-K1T6L0-F1
#
_cell.length_a   1.000
_cell.length_b   1.000
_cell.length_c   1.000
_cell.angle_alpha   90.00
_cell.angle_beta   90.00
_cell.angle_gamma   90.00
#
_symmetry.space_group_name_H-M   'P 1'
#
loop_
_entity.id
_entity.type
_entity.pdbx_description
1 polymer ?
#
loop_
_entity_poly.entity_id
_entity_poly.type
_entity_poly.pdbx_seq_one_letter_code
_entity_poly.pdbx_strand_id
1 'polypeptide(L)'
;MADLGVSSHQIDTAERGFSFHMDAPLDMRMSKEGKSAADVVNTYSENELYRIIRDYGEERYAKSIAKNIVRERENKRISTTFELCNIIKMSMPQRAMRDSHPARRTFQAIRIEVNGELTKLDSALDDMFSSLKVGGILSVITFHSLEDRMVEKTLCSL
;
A
#
# COMPACT_ATOMS: atom_id res chain seq x y z
N MET A 1 15.36 -19.17 -2.10
CA MET A 1 15.38 -17.95 -1.27
C MET A 1 14.63 -16.88 -2.04
N ALA A 2 13.52 -16.40 -1.49
CA ALA A 2 12.73 -15.32 -2.07
C ALA A 2 12.95 -14.06 -1.23
N ASP A 3 13.35 -12.99 -1.89
CA ASP A 3 13.43 -11.65 -1.30
C ASP A 3 12.19 -10.89 -1.76
N LEU A 4 11.21 -10.72 -0.87
CA LEU A 4 9.96 -10.01 -1.16
C LEU A 4 10.13 -8.50 -1.06
N GLY A 5 11.33 -8.04 -0.69
CA GLY A 5 11.75 -6.69 -0.85
C GLY A 5 11.78 -6.40 -2.32
N VAL A 6 10.75 -5.71 -2.79
CA VAL A 6 10.79 -5.04 -4.07
C VAL A 6 12.14 -4.35 -4.14
N SER A 7 12.95 -4.78 -5.10
CA SER A 7 14.22 -4.19 -5.47
C SER A 7 14.23 -2.70 -5.14
N SER A 8 14.96 -2.34 -4.09
CA SER A 8 15.16 -0.95 -3.63
C SER A 8 15.64 -0.05 -4.79
N HIS A 9 16.14 -0.65 -5.87
CA HIS A 9 16.57 -0.02 -7.11
C HIS A 9 15.49 0.61 -8.00
N GLN A 10 14.18 0.45 -7.73
CA GLN A 10 13.12 1.10 -8.54
C GLN A 10 12.31 2.18 -7.82
N ILE A 11 12.68 2.54 -6.57
CA ILE A 11 12.20 3.77 -5.94
C ILE A 11 13.08 4.94 -6.44
N ASP A 12 13.02 5.25 -7.73
CA ASP A 12 13.55 6.53 -8.23
C ASP A 12 12.82 7.01 -9.50
N THR A 13 11.49 6.94 -9.47
CA THR A 13 10.67 7.80 -10.30
C THR A 13 9.67 8.50 -9.39
N ALA A 14 10.13 9.54 -8.70
CA ALA A 14 9.27 10.48 -7.99
C ALA A 14 8.08 10.90 -8.86
N GLU A 15 8.31 11.03 -10.17
CA GLU A 15 7.33 11.31 -11.23
C GLU A 15 6.14 10.34 -11.32
N ARG A 16 6.28 9.10 -10.82
CA ARG A 16 5.20 8.09 -10.80
C ARG A 16 4.36 8.11 -9.52
N GLY A 17 4.59 9.08 -8.63
CA GLY A 17 3.73 9.30 -7.46
C GLY A 17 3.92 8.30 -6.31
N PHE A 18 5.01 7.53 -6.28
CA PHE A 18 5.33 6.62 -5.17
C PHE A 18 5.85 7.36 -3.93
N SER A 19 6.40 8.56 -4.13
CA SER A 19 6.96 9.38 -3.05
C SER A 19 5.95 10.42 -2.56
N PHE A 20 5.92 10.62 -1.25
CA PHE A 20 5.22 11.73 -0.60
C PHE A 20 6.13 12.94 -0.34
N HIS A 21 7.40 12.87 -0.72
CA HIS A 21 8.37 13.97 -0.56
C HIS A 21 8.42 14.92 -1.75
N MET A 22 7.98 14.46 -2.93
CA MET A 22 7.94 15.22 -4.16
C MET A 22 6.52 15.20 -4.71
N ASP A 23 6.05 16.33 -5.24
CA ASP A 23 4.74 16.38 -5.88
C ASP A 23 4.82 15.71 -7.25
N ALA A 24 3.84 14.87 -7.53
CA ALA A 24 3.74 14.11 -8.77
C ALA A 24 2.30 13.67 -9.01
N PRO A 25 1.95 13.28 -10.25
CA PRO A 25 0.69 12.60 -10.51
C PRO A 25 0.49 11.41 -9.58
N LEU A 26 -0.72 11.26 -9.03
CA LEU A 26 -1.07 10.19 -8.11
C LEU A 26 -1.29 8.88 -8.87
N ASP A 27 -0.21 8.24 -9.33
CA ASP A 27 -0.26 7.02 -10.13
C ASP A 27 -0.02 5.75 -9.29
N MET A 28 1.19 5.57 -8.75
CA MET A 28 1.62 4.40 -7.95
C MET A 28 1.47 3.01 -8.62
N ARG A 29 1.12 2.91 -9.90
CA ARG A 29 1.15 1.61 -10.61
C ARG A 29 2.58 1.23 -10.90
N MET A 30 2.94 -0.04 -10.71
CA MET A 30 4.20 -0.61 -11.19
C MET A 30 4.09 -1.01 -12.67
N SER A 31 2.96 -1.58 -13.08
CA SER A 31 2.62 -1.83 -14.49
C SER A 31 2.03 -0.57 -15.15
N LYS A 32 1.75 -0.63 -16.45
CA LYS A 32 1.04 0.44 -17.19
C LYS A 32 -0.48 0.21 -17.25
N GLU A 33 -0.97 -0.84 -16.59
CA GLU A 33 -2.35 -1.31 -16.67
C GLU A 33 -3.04 -1.23 -15.31
N GLY A 34 -4.37 -1.30 -15.31
CA GLY A 34 -5.17 -1.27 -14.09
C GLY A 34 -5.41 0.14 -13.54
N LYS A 35 -6.08 0.18 -12.38
CA LYS A 35 -6.47 1.40 -11.67
C LYS A 35 -5.23 2.09 -11.09
N SER A 36 -5.13 3.40 -11.29
CA SER A 36 -4.14 4.22 -10.60
C SER A 36 -4.53 4.49 -9.15
N ALA A 37 -3.59 4.99 -8.34
CA ALA A 37 -3.88 5.51 -7.01
C ALA A 37 -4.93 6.64 -7.05
N ALA A 38 -4.88 7.51 -8.07
CA ALA A 38 -5.91 8.51 -8.33
C ALA A 38 -7.28 7.85 -8.54
N ASP A 39 -7.35 6.75 -9.30
CA ASP A 39 -8.62 6.05 -9.49
C ASP A 39 -9.12 5.43 -8.19
N VAL A 40 -8.24 4.79 -7.40
CA VAL A 40 -8.60 4.24 -6.09
C VAL A 40 -9.19 5.33 -5.20
N VAL A 41 -8.48 6.44 -4.98
CA VAL A 41 -8.95 7.50 -4.06
C VAL A 41 -10.20 8.22 -4.58
N ASN A 42 -10.40 8.33 -5.89
CA ASN A 42 -11.53 9.05 -6.46
C ASN A 42 -12.77 8.18 -6.73
N THR A 43 -12.65 6.85 -6.78
CA THR A 43 -13.78 5.96 -7.14
C THR A 43 -14.25 5.03 -6.04
N TYR A 44 -13.38 4.64 -5.10
CA TYR A 44 -13.77 3.70 -4.03
C TYR A 44 -14.77 4.35 -3.08
N SER A 45 -15.70 3.57 -2.54
CA SER A 45 -16.55 4.03 -1.44
C SER A 45 -15.72 4.36 -0.19
N GLU A 46 -16.30 5.13 0.75
CA GLU A 46 -15.65 5.42 2.04
C GLU A 46 -15.26 4.12 2.78
N ASN A 47 -16.11 3.10 2.74
CA ASN A 47 -15.88 1.83 3.40
C ASN A 47 -14.74 1.03 2.75
N GLU A 48 -14.64 1.04 1.41
CA GLU A 48 -13.53 0.40 0.70
C GLU A 48 -12.20 1.11 1.02
N LEU A 49 -12.18 2.45 1.02
CA LEU A 49 -11.02 3.24 1.42
C LEU A 49 -10.62 2.96 2.86
N TYR A 50 -11.58 2.97 3.78
CA TYR A 50 -11.34 2.65 5.18
C TYR A 50 -10.72 1.25 5.34
N ARG A 51 -11.26 0.25 4.65
CA ARG A 51 -10.77 -1.13 4.69
C ARG A 51 -9.31 -1.20 4.26
N ILE A 52 -8.97 -0.69 3.07
CA ILE A 52 -7.60 -0.79 2.55
C ILE A 52 -6.62 0.00 3.44
N ILE A 53 -6.98 1.19 3.91
CA ILE A 53 -6.09 2.02 4.74
C ILE A 53 -5.85 1.37 6.11
N ARG A 54 -6.89 0.76 6.69
CA ARG A 54 -6.79 0.03 7.95
C ARG A 54 -5.98 -1.26 7.79
N ASP A 55 -6.35 -2.09 6.82
CA ASP A 55 -5.85 -3.46 6.70
C ASP A 55 -4.46 -3.48 6.07
N TYR A 56 -4.22 -2.67 5.04
CA TYR A 56 -2.94 -2.64 4.31
C TYR A 56 -1.97 -1.58 4.84
N GLY A 57 -2.46 -0.55 5.52
CA GLY A 57 -1.62 0.49 6.11
C GLY A 57 -1.40 0.34 7.62
N GLU A 58 -2.16 -0.53 8.29
CA GLU A 58 -2.25 -0.59 9.76
C GLU A 58 -2.43 0.82 10.37
N GLU A 59 -3.23 1.66 9.70
CA GLU A 59 -3.37 3.08 10.03
C GLU A 59 -4.52 3.30 11.03
N ARG A 60 -4.17 3.80 12.22
CA ARG A 60 -5.11 4.09 13.30
C ARG A 60 -6.18 5.11 12.89
N TYR A 61 -5.82 6.06 12.04
CA TYR A 61 -6.70 7.13 11.59
C TYR A 61 -7.43 6.81 10.28
N ALA A 62 -7.43 5.55 9.85
CA ALA A 62 -8.02 5.09 8.58
C ALA A 62 -9.43 5.63 8.33
N LYS A 63 -10.30 5.60 9.35
CA LYS A 63 -11.68 6.08 9.22
C LYS A 63 -11.75 7.58 8.94
N SER A 64 -10.93 8.38 9.62
CA SER A 64 -10.87 9.84 9.42
C SER A 64 -10.32 10.18 8.04
N ILE A 65 -9.26 9.47 7.63
CA ILE A 65 -8.60 9.66 6.33
C ILE A 65 -9.57 9.30 5.20
N ALA A 66 -10.23 8.15 5.26
CA ALA A 66 -11.20 7.72 4.24
C ALA A 66 -12.35 8.73 4.09
N LYS A 67 -12.93 9.17 5.21
CA LYS A 67 -13.99 10.19 5.21
C LYS A 67 -13.55 11.50 4.55
N ASN A 68 -12.36 11.99 4.90
CA ASN A 68 -11.86 13.24 4.33
C ASN A 68 -11.47 13.08 2.85
N ILE A 69 -10.94 11.93 2.42
CA ILE A 69 -10.71 11.67 0.99
C ILE A 69 -12.03 11.80 0.20
N VAL A 70 -13.10 11.16 0.68
CA VAL A 70 -14.42 11.22 0.03
C VAL A 70 -14.97 12.64 0.02
N ARG A 71 -14.85 13.36 1.14
CA ARG A 71 -15.29 14.76 1.23
C ARG A 71 -14.54 15.68 0.27
N GLU A 72 -13.21 15.55 0.19
CA GLU A 72 -12.41 16.47 -0.62
C GLU A 72 -12.58 16.20 -2.12
N ARG A 73 -12.73 14.93 -2.53
CA ARG A 73 -12.96 14.60 -3.95
C ARG A 73 -14.32 15.07 -4.49
N GLU A 74 -15.30 15.32 -3.63
CA GLU A 74 -16.58 15.93 -4.02
C GLU A 74 -16.38 17.36 -4.53
N ASN A 75 -15.37 18.07 -4.01
CA ASN A 75 -15.06 19.44 -4.41
C ASN A 75 -14.08 19.48 -5.60
N LYS A 76 -13.03 18.64 -5.54
CA LYS A 76 -11.96 18.60 -6.56
C LYS A 76 -11.36 17.22 -6.63
N ARG A 77 -11.23 16.67 -7.85
CA ARG A 77 -10.52 15.40 -8.09
C ARG A 77 -9.11 15.45 -7.52
N ILE A 78 -8.79 14.45 -6.68
CA ILE A 78 -7.46 14.30 -6.09
C ILE A 78 -6.53 13.71 -7.15
N SER A 79 -5.55 14.48 -7.59
CA SER A 79 -4.75 14.20 -8.78
C SER A 79 -3.26 14.10 -8.48
N THR A 80 -2.79 14.66 -7.37
CA THR A 80 -1.37 14.65 -7.02
C THR A 80 -1.07 14.06 -5.64
N THR A 81 0.18 13.66 -5.44
CA THR A 81 0.66 13.13 -4.16
C THR A 81 0.56 14.16 -3.04
N PHE A 82 0.82 15.46 -3.30
CA PHE A 82 0.71 16.48 -2.27
C PHE A 82 -0.74 16.76 -1.86
N GLU A 83 -1.68 16.72 -2.80
CA GLU A 83 -3.10 16.83 -2.49
C GLU A 83 -3.52 15.72 -1.51
N LEU A 84 -3.18 14.47 -1.80
CA LEU A 84 -3.45 13.35 -0.90
C LEU A 84 -2.74 13.50 0.45
N CYS A 85 -1.47 13.91 0.45
CA CYS A 85 -0.71 14.17 1.69
C CYS A 85 -1.38 15.21 2.58
N ASN A 86 -1.91 16.29 2.01
CA ASN A 86 -2.58 17.35 2.76
C ASN A 86 -3.87 16.83 3.41
N ILE A 87 -4.65 16.02 2.69
CA ILE A 87 -5.86 15.38 3.21
C ILE A 87 -5.51 14.47 4.40
N ILE A 88 -4.47 13.65 4.26
CA ILE A 88 -4.02 12.76 5.33
C ILE A 88 -3.60 13.56 6.57
N LYS A 89 -2.79 14.61 6.39
CA LYS A 89 -2.35 15.49 7.48
C LYS A 89 -3.55 16.13 8.21
N MET A 90 -4.55 16.62 7.48
CA MET A 90 -5.76 17.21 8.08
C MET A 90 -6.64 16.19 8.82
N SER A 91 -6.46 14.89 8.55
CA SER A 91 -7.25 13.81 9.14
C SER A 91 -6.72 13.33 10.49
N MET A 92 -5.57 13.84 10.94
CA MET A 92 -4.82 13.33 12.08
C MET A 92 -4.51 14.46 13.08
N PRO A 93 -4.46 14.17 14.40
CA PRO A 93 -4.05 15.16 15.39
C PRO A 93 -2.55 15.45 15.28
N GLN A 94 -2.12 16.66 15.65
CA GLN A 94 -0.72 17.11 15.53
C GLN A 94 0.28 16.17 16.22
N ARG A 95 -0.12 15.49 17.30
CA ARG A 95 0.73 14.48 17.97
C ARG A 95 1.14 13.32 17.06
N ALA A 96 0.25 12.89 16.16
CA ALA A 96 0.51 11.78 15.24
C ALA A 96 1.46 12.17 14.10
N MET A 97 1.79 13.46 13.97
CA MET A 97 2.70 13.96 12.94
C MET A 97 4.17 13.94 13.34
N ARG A 98 4.48 13.58 14.59
CA ARG A 98 5.84 13.70 15.15
C ARG A 98 6.70 12.45 14.99
N ASP A 99 6.11 11.26 14.88
CA ASP A 99 6.87 10.00 14.90
C ASP A 99 7.45 9.65 13.52
N SER A 100 6.61 9.72 12.48
CA SER A 100 6.99 9.42 11.10
C SER A 100 6.13 10.25 10.15
N HIS A 101 6.49 10.30 8.86
CA HIS A 101 5.71 11.07 7.89
C HIS A 101 4.25 10.57 7.87
N PRO A 102 3.24 11.43 8.15
CA PRO A 102 1.84 11.01 8.32
C PRO A 102 1.27 10.22 7.14
N ALA A 103 1.74 10.51 5.93
CA ALA A 103 1.25 9.88 4.72
C ALA A 103 1.81 8.46 4.49
N ARG A 104 2.87 8.06 5.18
CA ARG A 104 3.65 6.84 4.87
C ARG A 104 2.78 5.57 4.85
N ARG A 105 1.97 5.37 5.89
CA ARG A 105 1.09 4.19 6.02
C ARG A 105 -0.03 4.18 4.98
N THR A 106 -0.63 5.33 4.72
CA THR A 106 -1.70 5.44 3.71
C THR A 106 -1.16 5.25 2.29
N PHE A 107 0.02 5.79 1.98
CA PHE A 107 0.67 5.58 0.68
C PHE A 107 1.02 4.12 0.47
N GLN A 108 1.55 3.44 1.50
CA GLN A 108 1.81 2.00 1.46
C GLN A 108 0.51 1.22 1.18
N ALA A 109 -0.57 1.52 1.91
CA ALA A 109 -1.86 0.84 1.74
C ALA A 109 -2.40 0.95 0.30
N ILE A 110 -2.37 2.18 -0.25
CA ILE A 110 -2.85 2.44 -1.62
C ILE A 110 -1.95 1.75 -2.63
N ARG A 111 -0.62 1.74 -2.42
CA ARG A 111 0.33 1.05 -3.30
C ARG A 111 0.06 -0.46 -3.34
N ILE A 112 -0.15 -1.08 -2.17
CA ILE A 112 -0.49 -2.50 -2.04
C ILE A 112 -1.77 -2.82 -2.81
N GLU A 113 -2.82 -2.00 -2.63
CA GLU A 113 -4.10 -2.16 -3.34
C GLU A 113 -3.92 -2.01 -4.86
N VAL A 114 -3.25 -0.96 -5.33
CA VAL A 114 -3.04 -0.66 -6.75
C VAL A 114 -2.28 -1.79 -7.45
N ASN A 115 -1.29 -2.37 -6.78
CA ASN A 115 -0.41 -3.35 -7.39
C ASN A 115 -0.80 -4.80 -7.09
N GLY A 116 -1.84 -5.02 -6.26
CA GLY A 116 -2.25 -6.35 -5.80
C GLY A 116 -1.11 -7.11 -5.13
N GLU A 117 -0.25 -6.42 -4.38
CA GLU A 117 1.01 -6.95 -3.83
C GLU A 117 0.75 -8.22 -2.99
N LEU A 118 -0.25 -8.18 -2.10
CA LEU A 118 -0.57 -9.29 -1.22
C LEU A 118 -1.18 -10.49 -1.95
N THR A 119 -2.05 -10.27 -2.93
CA THR A 119 -2.61 -11.38 -3.73
C THR A 119 -1.53 -12.09 -4.54
N LYS A 120 -0.59 -11.32 -5.12
CA LYS A 120 0.54 -11.89 -5.85
C LYS A 120 1.47 -12.68 -4.93
N LEU A 121 1.70 -12.17 -3.72
CA LEU A 121 2.49 -12.87 -2.72
C LEU A 121 1.85 -14.22 -2.34
N ASP A 122 0.56 -14.22 -2.04
CA ASP A 122 -0.19 -15.43 -1.67
C ASP A 122 -0.06 -16.53 -2.73
N SER A 123 -0.35 -16.21 -4.00
CA SER A 123 -0.21 -17.16 -5.10
C SER A 123 1.24 -17.60 -5.34
N ALA A 124 2.20 -16.68 -5.19
CA ALA A 124 3.61 -17.00 -5.36
C ALA A 124 4.13 -17.94 -4.24
N LEU A 125 3.64 -17.81 -3.01
CA LEU A 125 3.98 -18.71 -1.90
C LEU A 125 3.48 -20.13 -2.16
N ASP A 126 2.25 -20.28 -2.65
CA ASP A 126 1.67 -21.57 -3.02
C ASP A 126 2.47 -22.25 -4.14
N ASP A 127 2.84 -21.49 -5.18
CA ASP A 127 3.64 -21.99 -6.30
C ASP A 127 5.07 -22.37 -5.86
N MET A 128 5.69 -21.53 -5.03
CA MET A 128 7.03 -21.77 -4.48
C MET A 128 7.05 -23.04 -3.63
N PHE A 129 6.05 -23.24 -2.77
CA PHE A 129 5.93 -24.43 -1.96
C PHE A 129 5.71 -25.68 -2.81
N SER A 130 4.78 -25.62 -3.76
CA SER A 130 4.46 -26.74 -4.65
C SER A 130 5.65 -27.18 -5.52
N SER A 131 6.61 -26.28 -5.75
CA SER A 131 7.82 -26.54 -6.52
C SER A 131 8.96 -27.17 -5.70
N LEU A 132 8.83 -27.27 -4.38
CA LEU A 132 9.87 -27.85 -3.53
C LEU A 132 9.92 -29.37 -3.66
N LYS A 133 11.13 -29.91 -3.80
CA LYS A 133 11.37 -31.34 -3.59
C LYS A 133 11.22 -31.67 -2.10
N VAL A 134 10.91 -32.91 -1.80
CA VAL A 134 10.93 -33.44 -0.43
C VAL A 134 12.28 -33.11 0.24
N GLY A 135 12.23 -32.47 1.41
CA GLY A 135 13.42 -32.00 2.14
C GLY A 135 13.97 -30.65 1.67
N GLY A 136 13.33 -29.99 0.71
CA GLY A 136 13.67 -28.63 0.28
C GLY A 136 13.37 -27.58 1.35
N ILE A 137 14.16 -26.51 1.37
CA ILE A 137 14.02 -25.40 2.32
C ILE A 137 13.52 -24.16 1.57
N LEU A 138 12.37 -23.64 1.99
CA LEU A 138 11.90 -22.32 1.59
C LEU A 138 12.37 -21.28 2.61
N SER A 139 12.96 -20.20 2.11
CA SER A 139 13.37 -19.05 2.93
C SER A 139 12.85 -17.80 2.24
N VAL A 140 12.12 -17.00 3.02
CA VAL A 140 11.42 -15.78 2.58
C VAL A 140 11.85 -14.62 3.47
N ILE A 141 12.24 -13.50 2.86
CA ILE A 141 12.59 -12.26 3.56
C ILE A 141 11.47 -11.24 3.30
N THR A 142 10.86 -10.71 4.36
CA THR A 142 9.74 -9.77 4.34
C THR A 142 10.15 -8.39 4.86
N PHE A 143 9.54 -7.33 4.34
CA PHE A 143 9.92 -5.94 4.64
C PHE A 143 8.87 -5.20 5.46
N HIS A 144 7.65 -5.74 5.53
CA HIS A 144 6.63 -5.22 6.41
C HIS A 144 5.78 -6.31 7.05
N SER A 145 5.17 -5.95 8.18
CA SER A 145 4.36 -6.81 9.04
C SER A 145 3.28 -7.61 8.29
N LEU A 146 2.67 -7.03 7.25
CA LEU A 146 1.63 -7.73 6.49
C LEU A 146 2.15 -8.89 5.64
N GLU A 147 3.33 -8.75 5.03
CA GLU A 147 3.97 -9.85 4.30
C GLU A 147 4.37 -10.95 5.28
N ASP A 148 4.97 -10.58 6.41
CA ASP A 148 5.37 -11.50 7.48
C ASP A 148 4.18 -12.32 7.98
N ARG A 149 3.06 -11.68 8.33
CA ARG A 149 1.84 -12.37 8.75
C ARG A 149 1.27 -13.28 7.66
N MET A 150 1.35 -12.88 6.39
CA MET A 150 0.87 -13.71 5.28
C MET A 150 1.75 -14.95 5.11
N VAL A 151 3.07 -14.77 5.10
CA VAL A 151 4.05 -15.87 5.01
C VAL A 151 3.90 -16.83 6.20
N GLU A 152 3.82 -16.32 7.43
CA GLU A 152 3.60 -17.12 8.63
C GLU A 152 2.32 -17.94 8.52
N LYS A 153 1.21 -17.30 8.14
CA LYS A 153 -0.09 -17.98 8.00
C LYS A 153 -0.02 -19.10 6.96
N THR A 154 0.56 -18.84 5.79
CA THR A 154 0.67 -19.85 4.72
C THR A 154 1.55 -21.02 5.18
N LEU A 155 2.74 -20.73 5.73
CA LEU A 155 3.66 -21.76 6.21
C LEU A 155 3.14 -22.58 7.40
N CYS A 156 2.34 -22.01 8.30
CA CYS A 156 1.73 -22.72 9.41
C CYS A 156 0.47 -23.53 9.01
N SER A 157 -0.13 -23.24 7.85
CA SER A 157 -1.32 -23.94 7.35
C SER A 157 -1.01 -25.15 6.47
N LEU A 158 0.28 -25.39 6.19
CA LEU A 158 0.83 -26.49 5.39
C LEU A 158 1.37 -27.61 6.29
#